data_AF-A0A7X7FVD4-F1
#
_entry.id   AF-A0A7X7FVD4-F1
#
_cell.length_a   1.000
_cell.length_b   1.000
_cell.length_c   1.000
_cell.angle_alpha   90.00
_cell.angle_beta   90.00
_cell.angle_gamma   90.00
#
_symmetry.space_group_name_H-M   'P 1'
#
loop_
_entity.id
_entity.type
_entity.pdbx_description
1 polymer ?
#
loop_
_entity_poly.entity_id
_entity_poly.type
_entity_poly.pdbx_seq_one_letter_code
_entity_poly.pdbx_strand_id
1 'polypeptide(L)'
;MQWIKSHLMIVIVGSVCVLSLTGLVLGYVMSSVGADLEADSRELSALQSIKRANPKVIDMARRLQKDDETLLQDYFRKYQEAKQYKPLNDKVFLDSITDSERTLAIFDFQDSYVLQPRKLFDLLKAKDHPTTDEFAEHEQETKAKQDRIDKELGPGGARAVAPPVLQNAAVAPKGGYTGAPGSEQEAARNLRMAYAVTRAKEIYCYASLRGSDREASLDDRTDEVKPPPPGNAKPSIEDLWYAQVALWIQEDIFRALGGLNEETAGNLPEDARWVAYLPVKRLIKFSMGNYVPKGAVGEGGGVGGLG
;
A
#
# COMPACT_ATOMS: atom_id res chain seq x y z
N MET A 1 -8.18 -7.43 69.99
CA MET A 1 -7.89 -7.76 68.57
C MET A 1 -8.59 -6.85 67.54
N GLN A 2 -9.77 -6.27 67.81
CA GLN A 2 -10.44 -5.39 66.83
C GLN A 2 -9.77 -4.01 66.64
N TRP A 3 -9.12 -3.46 67.67
CA TRP A 3 -8.39 -2.19 67.58
C TRP A 3 -7.23 -2.25 66.56
N ILE A 4 -6.47 -3.36 66.57
CA ILE A 4 -5.37 -3.60 65.62
C ILE A 4 -5.90 -3.67 64.18
N LYS A 5 -7.05 -4.32 63.95
CA LYS A 5 -7.68 -4.40 62.62
C LYS A 5 -8.16 -3.03 62.10
N SER A 6 -8.69 -2.17 62.97
CA SER A 6 -9.21 -0.85 62.56
C SER A 6 -8.11 0.18 62.25
N HIS A 7 -6.93 0.05 62.86
CA HIS A 7 -5.85 1.04 62.68
C HIS A 7 -4.78 0.60 61.67
N LEU A 8 -4.75 -0.68 61.31
CA LEU A 8 -3.82 -1.23 60.31
C LEU A 8 -3.97 -0.52 58.96
N MET A 9 -5.20 -0.22 58.53
CA MET A 9 -5.43 0.41 57.23
C MET A 9 -4.89 1.85 57.17
N ILE A 10 -5.03 2.61 58.27
CA ILE A 10 -4.48 3.97 58.39
C ILE A 10 -2.95 3.94 58.36
N VAL A 11 -2.33 2.95 59.03
CA VAL A 11 -0.88 2.79 59.05
C VAL A 11 -0.33 2.41 57.67
N ILE A 12 -1.04 1.53 56.92
CA ILE A 12 -0.66 1.16 55.55
C ILE A 12 -0.77 2.35 54.59
N VAL A 13 -1.87 3.11 54.66
CA VAL A 13 -2.04 4.31 53.79
C VAL A 13 -1.00 5.37 54.14
N GLY A 14 -0.73 5.58 55.43
CA GLY A 14 0.30 6.50 55.89
C GLY A 14 1.70 6.13 55.40
N SER A 15 2.07 4.85 55.44
CA SER A 15 3.39 4.40 54.97
C SER A 15 3.54 4.50 53.45
N VAL A 16 2.49 4.21 52.68
CA VAL A 16 2.50 4.37 51.20
C VAL A 16 2.64 5.84 50.80
N CYS A 17 1.95 6.76 51.48
CA CYS A 17 2.10 8.20 51.22
C CYS A 17 3.53 8.68 51.50
N VAL A 18 4.13 8.27 52.63
CA VAL A 18 5.50 8.66 52.97
C VAL A 18 6.50 8.09 51.96
N LEU A 19 6.36 6.81 51.57
CA LEU A 19 7.25 6.20 50.58
C LEU A 19 7.14 6.90 49.21
N SER A 20 5.93 7.28 48.79
CA SER A 20 5.71 7.98 47.52
C SER A 20 6.33 9.38 47.52
N LEU A 21 6.17 10.13 48.62
CA LEU A 21 6.78 11.46 48.76
C LEU A 21 8.31 11.37 48.77
N THR A 22 8.85 10.38 49.47
CA THR A 22 10.30 10.15 49.55
C THR A 22 10.86 9.75 48.19
N GLY A 23 10.15 8.92 47.42
CA GLY A 23 10.51 8.55 46.05
C GLY A 23 10.51 9.74 45.09
N LEU A 24 9.55 10.66 45.23
CA LEU A 24 9.45 11.87 44.42
C LEU A 24 10.61 12.84 44.73
N VAL A 25 10.94 13.01 46.01
CA VAL A 25 12.10 13.83 46.45
C VAL A 25 13.42 13.19 46.01
N LEU A 26 13.57 11.86 46.12
CA LEU A 26 14.77 11.18 45.60
C LEU A 26 14.88 11.28 44.08
N GLY A 27 13.76 11.19 43.36
CA GLY A 27 13.71 11.38 41.91
C GLY A 27 14.16 12.79 41.49
N TYR A 28 13.84 13.80 42.29
CA TYR A 28 14.29 15.18 42.07
C TYR A 28 15.79 15.37 42.39
N VAL A 29 16.33 14.62 43.36
CA VAL A 29 17.74 14.73 43.80
C VAL A 29 18.68 13.86 42.94
N MET A 30 18.18 12.92 42.15
CA MET A 30 19.03 12.17 41.21
C MET A 30 19.58 13.10 40.13
N SER A 31 20.89 13.33 40.19
CA SER A 31 21.66 14.23 39.31
C SER A 31 21.49 14.03 37.80
N SER A 32 20.99 12.87 37.36
CA SER A 32 20.67 12.62 35.94
C SER A 32 19.48 13.43 35.46
N VAL A 33 18.45 13.62 36.28
CA VAL A 33 17.27 14.43 35.93
C VAL A 33 17.62 15.91 35.88
N GLY A 34 18.55 16.36 36.74
CA GLY A 34 19.08 17.72 36.70
C GLY A 34 19.92 17.99 35.44
N ALA A 35 20.72 17.02 35.00
CA ALA A 35 21.51 17.14 33.77
C ALA A 35 20.62 17.17 32.51
N ASP A 36 19.58 16.34 32.47
CA ASP A 36 18.61 16.32 31.38
C ASP A 36 17.78 17.61 31.34
N LEU A 37 17.34 18.12 32.50
CA LEU A 37 16.66 19.42 32.60
C LEU A 37 17.55 20.60 32.21
N GLU A 38 18.85 20.57 32.55
CA GLU A 38 19.79 21.58 32.09
C GLU A 38 19.99 21.52 30.58
N ALA A 39 20.08 20.33 29.99
CA ALA A 39 20.18 20.13 28.55
C ALA A 39 18.94 20.69 27.82
N ASP A 40 17.74 20.35 28.30
CA ASP A 40 16.48 20.87 27.79
C ASP A 40 16.38 22.39 27.94
N SER A 41 16.85 22.95 29.07
CA SER A 41 16.86 24.41 29.26
C SER A 41 17.79 25.12 28.29
N ARG A 42 18.91 24.48 27.92
CA ARG A 42 19.87 25.02 26.95
C ARG A 42 19.34 24.92 25.53
N GLU A 43 18.64 23.84 25.17
CA GLU A 43 17.94 23.74 23.89
C GLU A 43 16.79 24.75 23.78
N LEU A 44 15.97 24.90 24.83
CA LEU A 44 14.93 25.93 24.88
C LEU A 44 15.51 27.33 24.78
N SER A 45 16.62 27.61 25.46
CA SER A 45 17.32 28.89 25.36
C SER A 45 17.93 29.09 23.97
N ALA A 46 18.44 28.03 23.35
CA ALA A 46 18.94 28.06 21.97
C ALA A 46 17.81 28.36 20.98
N LEU A 47 16.64 27.72 21.14
CA LEU A 47 15.44 27.96 20.34
C LEU A 47 14.86 29.37 20.57
N GLN A 48 14.90 29.88 21.81
CA GLN A 48 14.54 31.27 22.12
C GLN A 48 15.56 32.27 21.57
N SER A 49 16.83 31.87 21.42
CA SER A 49 17.89 32.69 20.83
C SER A 49 17.89 32.70 19.30
N ILE A 50 17.11 31.82 18.65
CA ILE A 50 16.81 31.93 17.22
C ILE A 50 16.02 33.22 17.02
N LYS A 51 16.77 34.26 16.68
CA LYS A 51 16.32 35.58 16.22
C LYS A 51 15.04 35.41 15.42
N ARG A 52 13.94 35.99 15.93
CA ARG A 52 12.61 36.16 15.30
C ARG A 52 12.60 35.68 13.86
N ALA A 53 11.99 34.51 13.65
CA ALA A 53 11.75 33.94 12.33
C ALA A 53 11.38 35.05 11.33
N ASN A 54 12.12 35.11 10.22
CA ASN A 54 12.00 36.18 9.25
C ASN A 54 10.53 36.30 8.80
N PRO A 55 9.84 37.42 9.08
CA PRO A 55 8.41 37.55 8.82
C PRO A 55 8.09 37.32 7.34
N LYS A 56 9.03 37.64 6.43
CA LYS A 56 8.87 37.38 5.00
C LYS A 56 8.80 35.89 4.65
N VAL A 57 9.55 35.05 5.35
CA VAL A 57 9.54 33.59 5.14
C VAL A 57 8.26 32.99 5.71
N ILE A 58 7.81 33.46 6.87
CA ILE A 58 6.53 33.06 7.46
C ILE A 58 5.36 33.47 6.55
N ASP A 59 5.37 34.70 6.05
CA ASP A 59 4.32 35.20 5.15
C ASP A 59 4.34 34.46 3.80
N MET A 60 5.51 34.11 3.28
CA MET A 60 5.64 33.29 2.08
C MET A 60 5.12 31.87 2.30
N ALA A 61 5.47 31.23 3.43
CA ALA A 61 4.96 29.91 3.79
C ALA A 61 3.43 29.92 3.98
N ARG A 62 2.89 30.96 4.62
CA ARG A 62 1.43 31.15 4.76
C ARG A 62 0.72 31.33 3.43
N ARG A 63 1.34 32.05 2.48
CA ARG A 63 0.80 32.21 1.13
C ARG A 63 0.78 30.87 0.40
N LEU A 64 1.88 30.14 0.40
CA LEU A 64 1.96 28.80 -0.19
C LEU A 64 0.90 27.87 0.43
N GLN A 65 0.79 27.83 1.75
CA GLN A 65 -0.22 27.04 2.44
C GLN A 65 -1.64 27.44 2.02
N LYS A 66 -1.93 28.75 1.93
CA LYS A 66 -3.25 29.23 1.53
C LYS A 66 -3.56 28.93 0.05
N ASP A 67 -2.56 29.01 -0.82
CA ASP A 67 -2.68 28.67 -2.23
C ASP A 67 -2.94 27.16 -2.39
N ASP A 68 -2.22 26.32 -1.64
CA ASP A 68 -2.43 24.87 -1.60
C ASP A 68 -3.81 24.51 -1.04
N GLU A 69 -4.26 25.17 0.03
CA GLU A 69 -5.61 25.00 0.59
C GLU A 69 -6.70 25.39 -0.42
N THR A 70 -6.51 26.50 -1.13
CA THR A 70 -7.46 26.96 -2.15
C THR A 70 -7.51 25.99 -3.34
N LEU A 71 -6.35 25.50 -3.76
CA LEU A 71 -6.23 24.51 -4.82
C LEU A 71 -6.92 23.20 -4.43
N LEU A 72 -6.66 22.69 -3.21
CA LEU A 72 -7.34 21.51 -2.66
C LEU A 72 -8.86 21.70 -2.58
N GLN A 73 -9.35 22.85 -2.13
CA GLN A 73 -10.79 23.15 -2.09
C GLN A 73 -11.42 23.18 -3.47
N ASP A 74 -10.74 23.76 -4.47
CA ASP A 74 -11.24 23.77 -5.84
C ASP A 74 -11.27 22.35 -6.44
N TYR A 75 -10.25 21.53 -6.13
CA TYR A 75 -10.26 20.11 -6.46
C TYR A 75 -11.44 19.39 -5.80
N PHE A 76 -11.68 19.58 -4.50
CA PHE A 76 -12.81 18.96 -3.81
C PHE A 76 -14.16 19.37 -4.39
N ARG A 77 -14.35 20.65 -4.73
CA ARG A 77 -15.59 21.14 -5.35
C ARG A 77 -15.82 20.49 -6.72
N LYS A 78 -14.82 20.52 -7.60
CA LYS A 78 -14.88 19.85 -8.92
C LYS A 78 -15.13 18.36 -8.77
N TYR A 79 -14.57 17.75 -7.74
CA TYR A 79 -14.73 16.34 -7.45
C TYR A 79 -16.15 15.99 -7.00
N GLN A 80 -16.74 16.80 -6.10
CA GLN A 80 -18.13 16.66 -5.66
C GLN A 80 -19.14 16.82 -6.82
N GLU A 81 -18.83 17.69 -7.78
CA GLU A 81 -19.65 17.88 -8.98
C GLU A 81 -19.52 16.72 -9.99
N ALA A 82 -18.39 16.02 -10.00
CA ALA A 82 -18.06 15.06 -11.05
C ALA A 82 -18.46 13.60 -10.77
N LYS A 83 -18.59 13.18 -9.50
CA LYS A 83 -18.76 11.74 -9.19
C LYS A 83 -19.77 11.48 -8.07
N GLN A 84 -20.95 10.98 -8.46
CA GLN A 84 -21.85 10.29 -7.53
C GLN A 84 -21.31 8.88 -7.32
N TYR A 85 -20.73 8.63 -6.15
CA TYR A 85 -20.37 7.27 -5.77
C TYR A 85 -21.61 6.43 -5.57
N LYS A 86 -21.67 5.31 -6.28
CA LYS A 86 -22.72 4.32 -6.11
C LYS A 86 -22.17 3.12 -5.33
N PRO A 87 -22.82 2.71 -4.23
CA PRO A 87 -22.47 1.48 -3.54
C PRO A 87 -22.55 0.27 -4.46
N LEU A 88 -21.77 -0.76 -4.16
CA LEU A 88 -21.85 -2.06 -4.85
C LEU A 88 -23.24 -2.66 -4.72
N ASN A 89 -23.85 -2.50 -3.53
CA ASN A 89 -25.23 -2.88 -3.28
C ASN A 89 -25.91 -1.87 -2.35
N ASP A 90 -26.71 -0.98 -2.93
CA ASP A 90 -27.45 0.06 -2.20
C ASP A 90 -28.37 -0.52 -1.12
N LYS A 91 -28.91 -1.71 -1.34
CA LYS A 91 -29.88 -2.33 -0.44
C LYS A 91 -29.30 -2.63 0.94
N VAL A 92 -28.01 -2.94 1.03
CA VAL A 92 -27.33 -3.24 2.30
C VAL A 92 -27.45 -2.07 3.29
N PHE A 93 -27.49 -0.85 2.76
CA PHE A 93 -27.42 0.40 3.52
C PHE A 93 -28.79 1.08 3.69
N LEU A 94 -29.88 0.45 3.26
CA LEU A 94 -31.23 0.97 3.49
C LEU A 94 -31.73 0.60 4.88
N ASP A 95 -32.34 1.55 5.58
CA ASP A 95 -32.96 1.30 6.88
C ASP A 95 -34.30 0.54 6.77
N SER A 96 -34.95 0.60 5.61
CA SER A 96 -36.34 0.16 5.40
C SER A 96 -36.52 -1.29 4.92
N ILE A 97 -35.48 -2.11 4.91
CA ILE A 97 -35.54 -3.49 4.41
C ILE A 97 -35.66 -4.52 5.53
N THR A 98 -36.22 -5.69 5.19
CA THR A 98 -36.34 -6.80 6.15
C THR A 98 -34.98 -7.48 6.42
N ASP A 99 -34.85 -8.16 7.55
CA ASP A 99 -33.60 -8.86 7.92
C ASP A 99 -33.19 -9.96 6.92
N SER A 100 -34.18 -10.64 6.33
CA SER A 100 -33.95 -11.65 5.29
C SER A 100 -33.40 -11.02 4.01
N GLU A 101 -33.97 -9.90 3.56
CA GLU A 101 -33.48 -9.16 2.40
C GLU A 101 -32.10 -8.57 2.66
N ARG A 102 -31.84 -8.08 3.88
CA ARG A 102 -30.53 -7.55 4.26
C ARG A 102 -29.48 -8.65 4.21
N THR A 103 -29.78 -9.83 4.72
CA THR A 103 -28.86 -10.97 4.68
C THR A 103 -28.49 -11.32 3.25
N LEU A 104 -29.46 -11.38 2.33
CA LEU A 104 -29.19 -11.61 0.90
C LEU A 104 -28.35 -10.48 0.29
N ALA A 105 -28.68 -9.23 0.59
CA ALA A 105 -27.94 -8.08 0.08
C ALA A 105 -26.47 -8.07 0.56
N ILE A 106 -26.21 -8.52 1.79
CA ILE A 106 -24.84 -8.69 2.32
C ILE A 106 -24.09 -9.74 1.51
N PHE A 107 -24.68 -10.90 1.22
CA PHE A 107 -24.05 -11.92 0.37
C PHE A 107 -23.73 -11.37 -1.03
N ASP A 108 -24.69 -10.69 -1.67
CA ASP A 108 -24.49 -10.07 -2.99
C ASP A 108 -23.35 -9.02 -2.96
N PHE A 109 -23.26 -8.25 -1.87
CA PHE A 109 -22.17 -7.28 -1.66
C PHE A 109 -20.82 -7.98 -1.54
N GLN A 110 -20.74 -9.06 -0.75
CA GLN A 110 -19.52 -9.83 -0.55
C GLN A 110 -18.99 -10.39 -1.87
N ASP A 111 -19.85 -11.05 -2.64
CA ASP A 111 -19.50 -11.61 -3.94
C ASP A 111 -19.04 -10.52 -4.90
N SER A 112 -19.72 -9.37 -4.91
CA SER A 112 -19.37 -8.23 -5.73
C SER A 112 -18.05 -7.58 -5.31
N TYR A 113 -17.75 -7.54 -4.00
CA TYR A 113 -16.56 -6.93 -3.42
C TYR A 113 -15.29 -7.74 -3.77
N VAL A 114 -15.36 -9.08 -3.69
CA VAL A 114 -14.25 -9.99 -4.02
C VAL A 114 -13.75 -9.79 -5.46
N LEU A 115 -14.61 -9.31 -6.37
CA LEU A 115 -14.27 -9.07 -7.77
C LEU A 115 -13.63 -7.69 -8.03
N GLN A 116 -13.76 -6.73 -7.12
CA GLN A 116 -13.29 -5.35 -7.34
C GLN A 116 -11.77 -5.21 -7.42
N PRO A 117 -10.96 -5.90 -6.59
CA PRO A 117 -9.51 -5.86 -6.71
C PRO A 117 -8.99 -6.12 -8.13
N ARG A 118 -9.63 -7.04 -8.87
CA ARG A 118 -9.27 -7.33 -10.27
C ARG A 118 -9.59 -6.15 -11.19
N LYS A 119 -10.78 -5.56 -11.06
CA LYS A 119 -11.18 -4.38 -11.84
C LYS A 119 -10.25 -3.20 -11.58
N LEU A 120 -9.80 -3.01 -10.33
CA LEU A 120 -8.81 -1.99 -10.00
C LEU A 120 -7.49 -2.22 -10.74
N PHE A 121 -7.03 -3.47 -10.82
CA PHE A 121 -5.80 -3.80 -11.54
C PHE A 121 -5.93 -3.58 -13.05
N ASP A 122 -7.11 -3.87 -13.62
CA ASP A 122 -7.40 -3.59 -15.02
C ASP A 122 -7.29 -2.09 -15.33
N LEU A 123 -7.75 -1.21 -14.43
CA LEU A 123 -7.60 0.25 -14.58
C LEU A 123 -6.13 0.69 -14.65
N LEU A 124 -5.23 0.00 -13.96
CA LEU A 124 -3.79 0.27 -14.01
C LEU A 124 -3.07 -0.48 -15.15
N LYS A 125 -3.78 -1.33 -15.91
CA LYS A 125 -3.18 -2.35 -16.78
C LYS A 125 -2.06 -3.10 -16.06
N ALA A 126 -2.34 -3.46 -14.81
CA ALA A 126 -1.35 -4.04 -13.92
C ALA A 126 -1.38 -5.57 -14.01
N LYS A 127 -0.20 -6.19 -14.02
CA LYS A 127 -0.05 -7.62 -13.80
C LYS A 127 1.05 -7.86 -12.77
N ASP A 128 1.02 -9.02 -12.15
CA ASP A 128 2.07 -9.43 -11.25
C ASP A 128 3.35 -9.80 -12.02
N HIS A 129 4.46 -9.93 -11.29
CA HIS A 129 5.65 -10.57 -11.80
C HIS A 129 5.33 -12.00 -12.25
N PRO A 130 5.97 -12.49 -13.32
CA PRO A 130 5.66 -13.82 -13.79
C PRO A 130 6.00 -14.86 -12.72
N THR A 131 5.09 -15.80 -12.48
CA THR A 131 5.27 -16.84 -11.47
C THR A 131 6.14 -17.97 -12.02
N THR A 132 6.70 -18.81 -11.13
CA THR A 132 7.49 -19.99 -11.52
C THR A 132 6.75 -20.92 -12.47
N ASP A 133 5.43 -21.03 -12.28
CA ASP A 133 4.58 -21.91 -13.08
C ASP A 133 4.36 -21.33 -14.49
N GLU A 134 4.07 -20.02 -14.60
CA GLU A 134 3.99 -19.33 -15.88
C GLU A 134 5.30 -19.38 -16.67
N PHE A 135 6.45 -19.34 -15.97
CA PHE A 135 7.75 -19.55 -16.60
C PHE A 135 7.90 -20.97 -17.15
N ALA A 136 7.48 -22.00 -16.41
CA ALA A 136 7.57 -23.38 -16.84
C ALA A 136 6.68 -23.65 -18.07
N GLU A 137 5.48 -23.10 -18.10
CA GLU A 137 4.58 -23.15 -19.26
C GLU A 137 5.21 -22.47 -20.49
N HIS A 138 5.74 -21.25 -20.33
CA HIS A 138 6.40 -20.55 -21.43
C HIS A 138 7.65 -21.28 -21.94
N GLU A 139 8.40 -21.94 -21.05
CA GLU A 139 9.53 -22.79 -21.43
C GLU A 139 9.08 -24.01 -22.26
N GLN A 140 7.98 -24.65 -21.89
CA GLN A 140 7.40 -25.76 -22.67
C GLN A 140 6.92 -25.29 -24.03
N GLU A 141 6.24 -24.15 -24.11
CA GLU A 141 5.77 -23.59 -25.38
C GLU A 141 6.93 -23.21 -26.32
N THR A 142 8.00 -22.61 -25.78
CA THR A 142 9.18 -22.25 -26.58
C THR A 142 9.93 -23.49 -27.07
N LYS A 143 10.05 -24.54 -26.25
CA LYS A 143 10.57 -25.85 -26.70
C LYS A 143 9.70 -26.46 -27.79
N ALA A 144 8.38 -26.50 -27.60
CA ALA A 144 7.45 -27.05 -28.59
C ALA A 144 7.46 -26.28 -29.92
N LYS A 145 7.61 -24.95 -29.88
CA LYS A 145 7.78 -24.12 -31.09
C LYS A 145 9.10 -24.42 -31.79
N GLN A 146 10.19 -24.58 -31.04
CA GLN A 146 11.49 -24.95 -31.59
C GLN A 146 11.44 -26.33 -32.26
N ASP A 147 10.84 -27.33 -31.60
CA ASP A 147 10.69 -28.68 -32.15
C ASP A 147 9.85 -28.69 -33.43
N ARG A 148 8.83 -27.84 -33.53
CA ARG A 148 8.06 -27.65 -34.77
C ARG A 148 8.90 -27.06 -35.88
N ILE A 149 9.66 -26.01 -35.59
CA ILE A 149 10.55 -25.35 -36.56
C ILE A 149 11.63 -26.33 -37.04
N ASP A 150 12.25 -27.09 -36.13
CA ASP A 150 13.28 -28.07 -36.47
C ASP A 150 12.71 -29.23 -37.31
N LYS A 151 11.46 -29.64 -37.04
CA LYS A 151 10.74 -30.63 -37.84
C LYS A 151 10.35 -30.11 -39.22
N GLU A 152 10.03 -28.82 -39.35
CA GLU A 152 9.69 -28.16 -40.62
C GLU A 152 10.93 -27.87 -41.47
N LEU A 153 12.08 -27.56 -40.87
CA LEU A 153 13.34 -27.27 -41.57
C LEU A 153 14.14 -28.53 -41.94
N GLY A 154 13.81 -29.68 -41.35
CA GLY A 154 14.44 -30.98 -41.62
C GLY A 154 15.90 -31.07 -41.15
N PRO A 155 16.46 -32.28 -41.03
CA PRO A 155 17.85 -32.49 -40.61
C PRO A 155 18.78 -32.12 -41.77
N GLY A 156 19.06 -30.83 -41.96
CA GLY A 156 19.94 -30.34 -43.02
C GLY A 156 19.61 -28.94 -43.57
N GLY A 157 18.49 -28.32 -43.17
CA GLY A 157 18.20 -26.93 -43.50
C GLY A 157 19.20 -25.98 -42.85
N ALA A 158 19.91 -25.20 -43.66
CA ALA A 158 20.98 -24.30 -43.21
C ALA A 158 20.57 -23.45 -42.00
N ARG A 159 21.31 -23.62 -40.90
CA ARG A 159 21.26 -22.77 -39.70
C ARG A 159 21.77 -21.37 -40.06
N ALA A 160 20.88 -20.51 -40.56
CA ALA A 160 21.20 -19.12 -40.87
C ALA A 160 20.00 -18.20 -40.66
N VAL A 161 19.32 -18.32 -39.52
CA VAL A 161 18.50 -17.22 -39.00
C VAL A 161 18.79 -17.12 -37.51
N ALA A 162 19.76 -16.28 -37.16
CA ALA A 162 19.80 -15.69 -35.84
C ALA A 162 18.41 -15.05 -35.57
N PRO A 163 17.88 -15.12 -34.34
CA PRO A 163 16.63 -14.42 -34.02
C PRO A 163 16.77 -12.95 -34.46
N PRO A 164 15.70 -12.30 -34.98
CA PRO A 164 15.79 -10.89 -35.33
C PRO A 164 16.17 -10.12 -34.07
N VAL A 165 17.44 -9.73 -34.00
CA VAL A 165 17.92 -8.72 -33.09
C VAL A 165 17.13 -7.47 -33.46
N LEU A 166 16.16 -7.12 -32.63
CA LEU A 166 15.42 -5.85 -32.70
C LEU A 166 16.46 -4.73 -32.71
N GLN A 167 16.78 -4.27 -33.92
CA GLN A 167 17.78 -3.26 -34.20
C GLN A 167 17.11 -1.88 -34.14
N ASN A 168 16.44 -1.56 -33.04
CA ASN A 168 16.04 -0.19 -32.72
C ASN A 168 16.84 0.28 -31.52
N ALA A 169 17.89 1.02 -31.84
CA ALA A 169 18.84 1.58 -30.91
C ALA A 169 18.24 2.79 -30.19
N ALA A 170 17.88 2.60 -28.92
CA ALA A 170 18.11 3.60 -27.89
C ALA A 170 19.13 2.99 -26.91
N VAL A 171 20.38 3.42 -27.10
CA VAL A 171 21.59 3.24 -26.28
C VAL A 171 21.44 2.33 -25.05
N ALA A 172 21.69 1.04 -25.24
CA ALA A 172 22.10 0.14 -24.17
C ALA A 172 23.64 0.18 -24.03
N PRO A 173 24.20 0.00 -22.82
CA PRO A 173 25.64 0.13 -22.59
C PRO A 173 26.39 -0.99 -23.33
N LYS A 174 27.45 -0.59 -24.05
CA LYS A 174 28.38 -1.46 -24.75
C LYS A 174 29.01 -2.49 -23.80
N GLY A 175 28.48 -3.70 -23.82
CA GLY A 175 29.13 -4.91 -23.31
C GLY A 175 28.97 -6.00 -24.34
N GLY A 176 29.98 -6.18 -25.21
CA GLY A 176 29.98 -7.25 -26.19
C GLY A 176 30.03 -8.62 -25.51
N TYR A 177 28.99 -9.43 -25.70
CA TYR A 177 29.00 -10.84 -25.37
C TYR A 177 29.07 -11.66 -26.66
N THR A 178 30.29 -11.85 -27.15
CA THR A 178 30.64 -13.01 -27.98
C THR A 178 31.10 -14.11 -27.01
N GLY A 179 30.14 -14.76 -26.34
CA GLY A 179 30.39 -15.83 -25.38
C GLY A 179 30.07 -17.20 -25.97
N ALA A 180 30.97 -18.16 -25.73
CA ALA A 180 30.80 -19.61 -25.90
C ALA A 180 29.44 -20.11 -25.35
N PRO A 181 28.94 -21.30 -25.76
CA PRO A 181 27.65 -21.82 -25.29
C PRO A 181 27.63 -21.82 -23.76
N GLY A 182 26.85 -20.90 -23.19
CA GLY A 182 26.71 -20.76 -21.76
C GLY A 182 26.17 -22.04 -21.16
N SER A 183 26.49 -22.27 -19.89
CA SER A 183 25.93 -23.39 -19.13
C SER A 183 24.39 -23.42 -19.25
N GLU A 184 23.77 -24.59 -19.14
CA GLU A 184 22.31 -24.75 -19.19
C GLU A 184 21.58 -23.78 -18.24
N GLN A 185 22.22 -23.46 -17.10
CA GLN A 185 21.74 -22.45 -16.15
C GLN A 185 21.74 -21.01 -16.70
N GLU A 186 22.73 -20.61 -17.50
CA GLU A 186 22.76 -19.30 -18.13
C GLU A 186 21.69 -19.17 -19.22
N ALA A 187 21.46 -20.24 -19.99
CA ALA A 187 20.38 -20.28 -20.96
C ALA A 187 19.00 -20.14 -20.28
N ALA A 188 18.76 -20.87 -19.18
CA ALA A 188 17.53 -20.76 -18.40
C ALA A 188 17.35 -19.37 -17.79
N ARG A 189 18.42 -18.76 -17.26
CA ARG A 189 18.40 -17.38 -16.73
C ARG A 189 18.04 -16.36 -17.82
N ASN A 190 18.65 -16.47 -19.00
CA ASN A 190 18.37 -15.58 -20.12
C ASN A 190 16.92 -15.72 -20.61
N LEU A 191 16.37 -16.94 -20.65
CA LEU A 191 14.98 -17.19 -21.01
C LEU A 191 14.02 -16.54 -20.01
N ARG A 192 14.30 -16.65 -18.70
CA ARG A 192 13.53 -15.96 -17.66
C ARG A 192 13.58 -14.45 -17.80
N MET A 193 14.76 -13.89 -18.06
CA MET A 193 14.89 -12.45 -18.30
C MET A 193 14.11 -11.99 -19.55
N ALA A 194 14.18 -12.76 -20.63
CA ALA A 194 13.43 -12.47 -21.85
C ALA A 194 11.91 -12.47 -21.61
N TYR A 195 11.38 -13.48 -20.91
CA TYR A 195 9.95 -13.53 -20.58
C TYR A 195 9.54 -12.40 -19.63
N ALA A 196 10.36 -12.07 -18.63
CA ALA A 196 10.10 -10.93 -17.75
C ALA A 196 10.05 -9.59 -18.53
N VAL A 197 10.92 -9.40 -19.51
CA VAL A 197 10.89 -8.23 -20.40
C VAL A 197 9.66 -8.23 -21.30
N THR A 198 9.27 -9.38 -21.87
CA THR A 198 8.03 -9.49 -22.65
C THR A 198 6.82 -9.13 -21.81
N ARG A 199 6.73 -9.66 -20.58
CA ARG A 199 5.67 -9.30 -19.62
C ARG A 199 5.67 -7.81 -19.30
N ALA A 200 6.85 -7.23 -19.07
CA ALA A 200 7.00 -5.80 -18.79
C ALA A 200 6.45 -4.93 -19.93
N LYS A 201 6.61 -5.37 -21.19
CA LYS A 201 6.11 -4.66 -22.37
C LYS A 201 4.59 -4.64 -22.49
N GLU A 202 3.90 -5.57 -21.84
CA GLU A 202 2.43 -5.68 -21.91
C GLU A 202 1.70 -4.86 -20.84
N ILE A 203 2.42 -4.32 -19.85
CA ILE A 203 1.84 -3.74 -18.64
C ILE A 203 2.28 -2.31 -18.43
N TYR A 204 1.46 -1.55 -17.70
CA TYR A 204 1.78 -0.17 -17.34
C TYR A 204 2.26 -0.05 -15.89
N CYS A 205 1.95 -1.03 -15.04
CA CYS A 205 2.36 -1.05 -13.64
C CYS A 205 2.48 -2.49 -13.13
N TYR A 206 3.43 -2.75 -12.23
CA TYR A 206 3.47 -3.99 -11.45
C TYR A 206 2.60 -3.84 -10.21
N ALA A 207 1.64 -4.74 -10.01
CA ALA A 207 0.86 -4.85 -8.79
C ALA A 207 0.51 -6.32 -8.52
N SER A 208 0.48 -6.72 -7.25
CA SER A 208 0.21 -8.10 -6.85
C SER A 208 -1.09 -8.19 -6.07
N LEU A 209 -1.96 -9.10 -6.50
CA LEU A 209 -3.26 -9.36 -5.86
C LEU A 209 -3.13 -10.37 -4.72
N ARG A 210 -2.23 -11.34 -4.87
CA ARG A 210 -1.94 -12.36 -3.88
C ARG A 210 -0.45 -12.31 -3.66
N GLY A 211 -0.06 -11.86 -2.48
CA GLY A 211 1.33 -11.85 -2.09
C GLY A 211 1.91 -13.25 -2.08
N SER A 212 2.54 -13.68 -3.18
CA SER A 212 3.31 -14.92 -3.19
C SER A 212 4.60 -14.77 -2.38
N ASP A 213 5.21 -13.57 -2.41
CA ASP A 213 6.48 -13.26 -1.70
C ASP A 213 6.48 -11.91 -0.96
N ARG A 214 5.45 -11.06 -1.12
CA ARG A 214 5.31 -9.72 -0.51
C ARG A 214 3.85 -9.43 -0.25
N GLU A 215 3.54 -8.65 0.78
CA GLU A 215 2.17 -8.20 1.12
C GLU A 215 1.39 -7.75 -0.14
N ALA A 216 0.08 -8.07 -0.19
CA ALA A 216 -0.78 -7.67 -1.30
C ALA A 216 -0.70 -6.14 -1.55
N SER A 217 -0.74 -5.74 -2.82
CA SER A 217 -0.59 -4.33 -3.17
C SER A 217 -1.83 -3.49 -2.83
N LEU A 218 -2.96 -4.15 -2.55
CA LEU A 218 -4.22 -3.52 -2.19
C LEU A 218 -4.49 -3.66 -0.70
N ASP A 219 -5.28 -2.72 -0.19
CA ASP A 219 -5.87 -2.85 1.14
C ASP A 219 -6.99 -3.87 1.05
N ASP A 220 -6.64 -5.13 1.34
CA ASP A 220 -7.55 -6.25 1.22
C ASP A 220 -8.35 -6.44 2.52
N ARG A 221 -9.49 -5.74 2.59
CA ARG A 221 -10.48 -5.91 3.66
C ARG A 221 -11.41 -7.10 3.42
N THR A 222 -11.07 -8.00 2.50
CA THR A 222 -11.92 -9.15 2.20
C THR A 222 -12.12 -10.05 3.43
N ASP A 223 -11.21 -10.07 4.40
CA ASP A 223 -11.39 -10.82 5.65
C ASP A 223 -12.41 -10.17 6.60
N GLU A 224 -12.57 -8.83 6.56
CA GLU A 224 -13.62 -8.10 7.28
C GLU A 224 -14.99 -8.29 6.63
N VAL A 225 -15.01 -8.49 5.31
CA VAL A 225 -16.22 -8.59 4.50
C VAL A 225 -16.69 -10.04 4.33
N LYS A 226 -15.80 -11.04 4.27
CA LYS A 226 -16.15 -12.43 3.98
C LYS A 226 -17.10 -13.02 5.03
N PRO A 227 -17.97 -13.97 4.63
CA PRO A 227 -18.75 -14.73 5.58
C PRO A 227 -17.77 -15.48 6.50
N PRO A 228 -17.88 -15.29 7.82
CA PRO A 228 -17.03 -15.99 8.75
C PRO A 228 -17.23 -17.51 8.68
N PRO A 229 -16.28 -18.30 9.19
CA PRO A 229 -16.52 -19.71 9.51
C PRO A 229 -17.79 -19.87 10.36
N PRO A 230 -18.50 -21.02 10.25
CA PRO A 230 -19.69 -21.27 11.05
C PRO A 230 -19.36 -21.11 12.55
N GLY A 231 -20.06 -20.18 13.22
CA GLY A 231 -19.86 -19.84 14.63
C GLY A 231 -19.33 -18.43 14.91
N ASN A 232 -18.86 -17.71 13.89
CA ASN A 232 -18.40 -16.34 14.02
C ASN A 232 -19.49 -15.31 13.66
N ALA A 233 -19.38 -14.09 14.19
CA ALA A 233 -20.34 -13.02 13.99
C ALA A 233 -20.33 -12.52 12.53
N LYS A 234 -21.51 -12.39 11.92
CA LYS A 234 -21.67 -11.80 10.57
C LYS A 234 -21.04 -10.39 10.53
N PRO A 235 -20.49 -9.95 9.38
CA PRO A 235 -19.98 -8.59 9.23
C PRO A 235 -21.05 -7.57 9.61
N SER A 236 -20.67 -6.54 10.36
CA SER A 236 -21.58 -5.47 10.71
C SER A 236 -21.84 -4.57 9.49
N ILE A 237 -22.94 -3.81 9.51
CA ILE A 237 -23.23 -2.81 8.46
C ILE A 237 -22.10 -1.77 8.41
N GLU A 238 -21.49 -1.46 9.55
CA GLU A 238 -20.36 -0.54 9.65
C GLU A 238 -19.14 -1.10 8.92
N ASP A 239 -18.80 -2.39 9.09
CA ASP A 239 -17.70 -3.04 8.36
C ASP A 239 -17.91 -2.99 6.85
N LEU A 240 -19.13 -3.27 6.39
CA LEU A 240 -19.49 -3.23 4.97
C LEU A 240 -19.43 -1.80 4.42
N TRP A 241 -19.83 -0.80 5.21
CA TRP A 241 -19.71 0.60 4.83
C TRP A 241 -18.24 1.03 4.75
N TYR A 242 -17.41 0.60 5.69
CA TYR A 242 -15.97 0.87 5.65
C TYR A 242 -15.31 0.24 4.44
N ALA A 243 -15.63 -1.02 4.13
CA ALA A 243 -15.16 -1.68 2.92
C ALA A 243 -15.62 -0.93 1.65
N GLN A 244 -16.86 -0.44 1.61
CA GLN A 244 -17.38 0.32 0.48
C GLN A 244 -16.63 1.65 0.27
N VAL A 245 -16.40 2.41 1.35
CA VAL A 245 -15.66 3.68 1.29
C VAL A 245 -14.20 3.43 0.93
N ALA A 246 -13.59 2.41 1.53
CA ALA A 246 -12.25 1.94 1.22
C ALA A 246 -12.07 1.66 -0.28
N LEU A 247 -13.03 0.94 -0.87
CA LEU A 247 -13.03 0.66 -2.29
C LEU A 247 -13.10 1.92 -3.14
N TRP A 248 -13.98 2.87 -2.81
CA TRP A 248 -14.08 4.11 -3.57
C TRP A 248 -12.78 4.92 -3.56
N ILE A 249 -12.13 5.03 -2.40
CA ILE A 249 -10.83 5.69 -2.27
C ILE A 249 -9.78 4.96 -3.13
N GLN A 250 -9.75 3.62 -3.09
CA GLN A 250 -8.87 2.82 -3.93
C GLN A 250 -9.13 3.08 -5.41
N GLU A 251 -10.39 3.08 -5.85
CA GLU A 251 -10.75 3.37 -7.25
C GLU A 251 -10.22 4.72 -7.71
N ASP A 252 -10.32 5.75 -6.89
CA ASP A 252 -9.91 7.10 -7.28
C ASP A 252 -8.41 7.23 -7.40
N ILE A 253 -7.68 6.66 -6.44
CA ILE A 253 -6.22 6.64 -6.48
C ILE A 253 -5.75 5.83 -7.69
N PHE A 254 -6.37 4.68 -7.97
CA PHE A 254 -6.02 3.84 -9.10
C PHE A 254 -6.35 4.51 -10.43
N ARG A 255 -7.48 5.22 -10.55
CA ARG A 255 -7.80 6.02 -11.73
C ARG A 255 -6.81 7.16 -11.93
N ALA A 256 -6.40 7.84 -10.86
CA ALA A 256 -5.43 8.93 -10.96
C ALA A 256 -4.05 8.41 -11.41
N LEU A 257 -3.56 7.32 -10.79
CA LEU A 257 -2.30 6.68 -11.16
C LEU A 257 -2.35 6.11 -12.59
N GLY A 258 -3.45 5.47 -12.96
CA GLY A 258 -3.70 4.94 -14.29
C GLY A 258 -3.72 6.05 -15.33
N GLY A 259 -4.47 7.12 -15.07
CA GLY A 259 -4.55 8.30 -15.94
C GLY A 259 -3.19 8.96 -16.16
N LEU A 260 -2.37 9.11 -15.12
CA LEU A 260 -1.01 9.64 -15.25
C LEU A 260 -0.12 8.76 -16.15
N ASN A 261 -0.19 7.44 -15.98
CA ASN A 261 0.54 6.50 -16.82
C ASN A 261 0.03 6.50 -18.28
N GLU A 262 -1.29 6.56 -18.49
CA GLU A 262 -1.90 6.61 -19.82
C GLU A 262 -1.57 7.91 -20.56
N GLU A 263 -1.64 9.06 -19.89
CA GLU A 263 -1.23 10.35 -20.43
C GLU A 263 0.25 10.33 -20.84
N THR A 264 1.12 9.83 -19.96
CA THR A 264 2.55 9.71 -20.28
C THR A 264 2.78 8.75 -21.45
N ALA A 265 2.09 7.61 -21.49
CA ALA A 265 2.17 6.65 -22.59
C ALA A 265 1.70 7.27 -23.93
N GLY A 266 0.66 8.10 -23.91
CA GLY A 266 0.17 8.82 -25.09
C GLY A 266 1.24 9.74 -25.72
N ASN A 267 2.14 10.29 -24.91
CA ASN A 267 3.24 11.16 -25.34
C ASN A 267 4.50 10.40 -25.77
N LEU A 268 4.53 9.07 -25.59
CA LEU A 268 5.67 8.22 -25.95
C LEU A 268 5.45 7.51 -27.29
N PRO A 269 6.54 7.17 -28.02
CA PRO A 269 6.44 6.31 -29.20
C PRO A 269 5.99 4.90 -28.79
N GLU A 270 5.34 4.18 -29.70
CA GLU A 270 4.66 2.91 -29.41
C GLU A 270 5.57 1.86 -28.75
N ASP A 271 6.84 1.79 -29.16
CA ASP A 271 7.86 0.88 -28.62
C ASP A 271 8.32 1.23 -27.18
N ALA A 272 8.02 2.45 -26.72
CA ALA A 272 8.31 2.93 -25.37
C ALA A 272 7.07 2.96 -24.45
N ARG A 273 5.88 2.54 -24.92
CA ARG A 273 4.64 2.53 -24.12
C ARG A 273 4.52 1.34 -23.17
N TRP A 274 5.50 1.20 -22.27
CA TRP A 274 5.53 0.11 -21.30
C TRP A 274 6.18 0.54 -19.98
N VAL A 275 5.96 -0.26 -18.94
CA VAL A 275 6.26 0.07 -17.52
C VAL A 275 7.64 0.68 -17.26
N ALA A 276 8.68 0.37 -18.04
CA ALA A 276 10.02 0.93 -17.81
C ALA A 276 10.11 2.46 -18.00
N TYR A 277 9.30 3.02 -18.91
CA TYR A 277 9.30 4.44 -19.27
C TYR A 277 8.16 5.23 -18.61
N LEU A 278 7.29 4.57 -17.87
CA LEU A 278 6.17 5.20 -17.18
C LEU A 278 6.55 5.67 -15.77
N PRO A 279 5.89 6.73 -15.25
CA PRO A 279 6.23 7.31 -13.96
C PRO A 279 5.90 6.35 -12.80
N VAL A 280 4.75 5.67 -12.87
CA VAL A 280 4.31 4.73 -11.83
C VAL A 280 4.62 3.31 -12.30
N LYS A 281 5.74 2.76 -11.80
CA LYS A 281 6.24 1.45 -12.24
C LYS A 281 5.69 0.29 -11.44
N ARG A 282 5.52 0.50 -10.13
CA ARG A 282 5.14 -0.56 -9.20
C ARG A 282 4.34 0.02 -8.04
N LEU A 283 3.20 -0.59 -7.78
CA LEU A 283 2.49 -0.41 -6.53
C LEU A 283 3.00 -1.44 -5.52
N ILE A 284 3.58 -0.95 -4.42
CA ILE A 284 4.12 -1.83 -3.38
C ILE A 284 2.97 -2.25 -2.46
N LYS A 285 2.36 -1.27 -1.81
CA LYS A 285 1.26 -1.45 -0.87
C LYS A 285 0.40 -0.20 -0.86
N PHE A 286 -0.89 -0.40 -0.87
CA PHE A 286 -1.88 0.59 -0.49
C PHE A 286 -2.55 0.10 0.80
N SER A 287 -2.59 0.94 1.82
CA SER A 287 -3.23 0.61 3.09
C SER A 287 -3.97 1.84 3.59
N MET A 288 -5.26 1.70 3.90
CA MET A 288 -5.99 2.76 4.58
C MET A 288 -5.93 2.52 6.08
N GLY A 289 -5.52 3.55 6.80
CA GLY A 289 -5.56 3.54 8.26
C GLY A 289 -6.98 3.32 8.77
N ASN A 290 -7.09 2.83 10.00
CA ASN A 290 -8.37 2.71 10.68
C ASN A 290 -8.97 4.10 10.92
N TYR A 291 -10.30 4.20 10.88
CA TYR A 291 -10.99 5.40 11.34
C TYR A 291 -10.67 5.63 12.82
N VAL A 292 -10.50 6.90 13.20
CA VAL A 292 -10.47 7.31 14.60
C VAL A 292 -11.79 6.86 15.23
N PRO A 293 -11.80 5.93 16.20
CA PRO A 293 -13.02 5.51 16.85
C PRO A 293 -13.71 6.75 17.43
N LYS A 294 -15.05 6.80 17.40
CA LYS A 294 -15.85 7.87 18.05
C LYS A 294 -15.61 8.02 19.57
N GLY A 295 -14.66 7.29 20.17
CA GLY A 295 -14.21 7.41 21.55
C GLY A 295 -12.88 8.15 21.76
N ALA A 296 -12.15 8.57 20.72
CA ALA A 296 -10.87 9.28 20.90
C ALA A 296 -11.00 10.78 21.25
N VAL A 297 -12.21 11.24 21.58
CA VAL A 297 -12.44 12.52 22.25
C VAL A 297 -12.70 12.23 23.72
N GLY A 298 -11.62 11.94 24.46
CA GLY A 298 -11.64 11.91 25.92
C GLY A 298 -11.31 10.58 26.57
N GLU A 299 -10.09 10.07 26.40
CA GLU A 299 -9.41 9.38 27.50
C GLU A 299 -7.90 9.56 27.34
N GLY A 300 -7.32 10.36 28.22
CA GLY A 300 -5.89 10.62 28.23
C GLY A 300 -5.11 9.42 28.72
N GLY A 301 -3.94 9.21 28.13
CA GLY A 301 -2.81 8.52 28.76
C GLY A 301 -2.82 7.00 28.64
N GLY A 302 -2.17 6.49 27.60
CA GLY A 302 -1.83 5.08 27.48
C GLY A 302 -0.63 4.89 26.55
N VAL A 303 0.56 5.22 27.04
CA VAL A 303 1.83 4.97 26.35
C VAL A 303 2.07 3.46 26.25
N GLY A 304 2.22 2.99 25.01
CA GLY A 304 3.20 1.99 24.57
C GLY A 304 3.28 0.65 25.31
N GLY A 305 2.75 -0.39 24.67
CA GLY A 305 3.13 -1.78 24.93
C GLY A 305 3.35 -2.52 23.62
N LEU A 306 4.57 -2.42 23.07
CA LEU A 306 5.07 -3.37 22.08
C LEU A 306 5.58 -4.60 22.84
N GLY A 307 4.96 -5.74 22.57
CA GLY A 307 5.44 -7.09 22.88
C GLY A 307 5.33 -7.94 21.64
#